data_AF-A0A101XBK4-F1
#
_entry.id   AF-A0A101XBK4-F1
#
_cell.length_a   1.000
_cell.length_b   1.000
_cell.length_c   1.000
_cell.angle_alpha   90.00
_cell.angle_beta   90.00
_cell.angle_gamma   90.00
#
_symmetry.space_group_name_H-M   'P 1'
#
loop_
_entity.id
_entity.type
_entity.pdbx_description
1 polymer ?
#
loop_
_entity_poly.entity_id
_entity_poly.type
_entity_poly.pdbx_seq_one_letter_code
_entity_poly.pdbx_strand_id
1 'polypeptide(L)'
;MGGVVQGEEVNLTNPPDNIKVVKGRRVRIENSDLESVEGEEVTLVNVDVEKVAGKVVKVVHGDVDHVEGEDVTLINVDAREVVVTRGRFVNCDIETLKYREHYEAVNTDIGEVSRV
;
A
#
# COMPACT_ATOMS: atom_id res chain seq x y z
N MET A 1 -13.94 -2.99 18.86
CA MET A 1 -13.92 -1.60 18.36
C MET A 1 -12.54 -1.35 17.81
N GLY A 2 -12.41 -1.16 16.50
CA GLY A 2 -11.15 -0.74 15.88
C GLY A 2 -10.85 0.72 16.23
N GLY A 3 -9.63 0.99 16.65
CA GLY A 3 -9.07 2.29 16.93
C GLY A 3 -8.65 2.98 15.65
N VAL A 4 -8.87 4.29 15.62
CA VAL A 4 -8.48 5.18 14.52
C VAL A 4 -7.38 6.11 15.02
N VAL A 5 -6.29 6.19 14.27
CA VAL A 5 -5.24 7.21 14.47
C VAL A 5 -5.31 8.22 13.34
N GLN A 6 -5.35 9.50 13.68
CA GLN A 6 -5.36 10.58 12.70
C GLN A 6 -4.40 11.71 13.11
N GLY A 7 -3.66 12.26 12.14
CA GLY A 7 -2.79 13.41 12.35
C GLY A 7 -2.21 13.93 11.04
N GLU A 8 -1.52 15.08 11.07
CA GLU A 8 -0.79 15.54 9.88
C GLU A 8 0.36 14.58 9.55
N GLU A 9 1.10 14.15 10.57
CA GLU A 9 2.20 13.19 10.45
C GLU A 9 1.95 12.05 11.45
N VAL A 10 1.88 10.82 10.94
CA VAL A 10 1.64 9.62 11.76
C VAL A 10 2.80 8.66 11.54
N ASN A 11 3.53 8.35 12.61
CA ASN A 11 4.62 7.38 12.61
C ASN A 11 4.34 6.34 13.69
N LEU A 12 4.09 5.09 13.30
CA LEU A 12 3.78 3.99 14.22
C LEU A 12 4.73 2.81 13.97
N THR A 13 5.25 2.23 15.04
CA THR A 13 6.09 1.03 14.99
C THR A 13 5.57 0.05 16.03
N ASN A 14 5.18 -1.16 15.59
CA ASN A 14 4.46 -2.13 16.42
C ASN A 14 3.25 -1.51 17.15
N PRO A 15 2.32 -0.82 16.44
CA PRO A 15 1.11 -0.33 17.07
C PRO A 15 0.32 -1.49 17.69
N PRO A 16 -0.45 -1.23 18.76
CA PRO A 16 -1.32 -2.25 19.34
C PRO A 16 -2.39 -2.69 18.32
N ASP A 17 -2.74 -3.98 18.33
CA ASP A 17 -3.66 -4.63 17.36
C ASP A 17 -5.06 -4.00 17.30
N ASN A 18 -5.43 -3.22 18.31
CA ASN A 18 -6.70 -2.50 18.29
C ASN A 18 -6.68 -1.34 17.30
N ILE A 19 -5.53 -0.84 16.84
CA ILE A 19 -5.45 0.17 15.78
C ILE A 19 -5.71 -0.52 14.44
N LYS A 20 -6.75 -0.07 13.74
CA LYS A 20 -7.17 -0.66 12.46
C LYS A 20 -7.16 0.34 11.31
N VAL A 21 -7.34 1.62 11.60
CA VAL A 21 -7.40 2.67 10.59
C VAL A 21 -6.40 3.77 10.92
N VAL A 22 -5.59 4.14 9.94
CA VAL A 22 -4.63 5.24 10.06
C VAL A 22 -4.82 6.25 8.93
N LYS A 23 -4.96 7.53 9.28
CA LYS A 23 -5.11 8.62 8.33
C LYS A 23 -4.16 9.75 8.62
N GLY A 24 -3.47 10.26 7.61
CA GLY A 24 -2.67 11.46 7.77
C GLY A 24 -2.10 12.00 6.48
N ARG A 25 -1.50 13.18 6.52
CA ARG A 25 -0.85 13.72 5.31
C ARG A 25 0.38 12.87 4.97
N ARG A 26 1.21 12.58 5.97
CA ARG A 26 2.37 11.69 5.88
C ARG A 26 2.23 10.56 6.87
N VAL A 27 2.23 9.33 6.39
CA VAL A 27 2.00 8.13 7.21
C VAL A 27 3.17 7.16 7.04
N ARG A 28 3.75 6.73 8.15
CA ARG A 28 4.72 5.65 8.22
C ARG A 28 4.27 4.61 9.25
N ILE A 29 4.15 3.35 8.84
CA ILE A 29 3.77 2.26 9.74
C ILE A 29 4.68 1.06 9.53
N GLU A 30 5.07 0.43 10.63
CA GLU A 30 5.91 -0.77 10.61
C GLU A 30 5.33 -1.85 11.54
N ASN A 31 5.32 -3.11 11.07
CA ASN A 31 4.90 -4.31 11.81
C ASN A 31 3.46 -4.20 12.36
N SER A 32 2.47 -4.23 11.47
CA SER A 32 1.07 -4.04 11.87
C SER A 32 0.09 -4.68 10.88
N ASP A 33 -1.05 -5.11 11.41
CA ASP A 33 -2.20 -5.57 10.64
C ASP A 33 -3.31 -4.51 10.68
N LEU A 34 -3.69 -3.96 9.52
CA LEU A 34 -4.58 -2.80 9.41
C LEU A 34 -5.72 -3.06 8.43
N GLU A 35 -6.87 -2.45 8.68
CA GLU A 35 -7.96 -2.42 7.70
C GLU A 35 -7.69 -1.35 6.65
N SER A 36 -7.22 -0.16 7.05
CA SER A 36 -7.02 0.93 6.08
C SER A 36 -5.95 1.93 6.46
N VAL A 37 -5.17 2.34 5.46
CA VAL A 37 -4.22 3.46 5.55
C VAL A 37 -4.46 4.45 4.42
N GLU A 38 -4.62 5.73 4.77
CA GLU A 38 -4.82 6.81 3.80
C GLU A 38 -3.88 7.99 4.07
N GLY A 39 -3.27 8.54 3.01
CA GLY A 39 -2.52 9.79 3.10
C GLY A 39 -2.03 10.37 1.78
N GLU A 40 -1.33 11.51 1.83
CA GLU A 40 -0.65 12.01 0.63
C GLU A 40 0.61 11.20 0.35
N GLU A 41 1.40 10.94 1.38
CA GLU A 41 2.58 10.08 1.35
C GLU A 41 2.39 8.94 2.36
N VAL A 42 2.44 7.69 1.89
CA VAL A 42 2.25 6.49 2.71
C VAL A 42 3.47 5.58 2.56
N THR A 43 4.09 5.20 3.66
CA THR A 43 5.16 4.21 3.71
C THR A 43 4.84 3.11 4.71
N LEU A 44 4.77 1.87 4.25
CA LEU A 44 4.45 0.70 5.07
C LEU A 44 5.55 -0.34 4.98
N VAL A 45 5.88 -0.98 6.11
CA VAL A 45 6.94 -2.00 6.18
C VAL A 45 6.49 -3.17 7.05
N ASN A 46 6.59 -4.41 6.53
CA ASN A 46 6.16 -5.62 7.21
C ASN A 46 4.70 -5.51 7.69
N VAL A 47 3.76 -5.28 6.78
CA VAL A 47 2.35 -5.06 7.12
C VAL A 47 1.43 -6.03 6.40
N ASP A 48 0.27 -6.29 6.99
CA ASP A 48 -0.91 -6.86 6.33
C ASP A 48 -1.99 -5.77 6.31
N VAL A 49 -2.45 -5.35 5.12
CA VAL A 49 -3.40 -4.23 5.00
C VAL A 49 -4.50 -4.51 3.98
N GLU A 50 -5.76 -4.35 4.35
CA GLU A 50 -6.85 -4.54 3.38
C GLU A 50 -6.86 -3.42 2.31
N LYS A 51 -6.69 -2.15 2.72
CA LYS A 51 -6.71 -1.01 1.79
C LYS A 51 -5.64 0.04 2.08
N VAL A 52 -4.87 0.41 1.05
CA VAL A 52 -3.91 1.51 1.09
C VAL A 52 -4.22 2.52 -0.02
N ALA A 53 -4.33 3.80 0.32
CA ALA A 53 -4.53 4.86 -0.67
C ALA A 53 -3.65 6.07 -0.43
N GLY A 54 -3.07 6.63 -1.50
CA GLY A 54 -2.39 7.92 -1.42
C GLY A 54 -1.83 8.45 -2.73
N LYS A 55 -1.27 9.66 -2.72
CA LYS A 55 -0.60 10.19 -3.92
C LYS A 55 0.69 9.41 -4.18
N VAL A 56 1.50 9.25 -3.15
CA VAL A 56 2.73 8.46 -3.15
C VAL A 56 2.59 7.33 -2.15
N VAL A 57 2.66 6.09 -2.62
CA VAL A 57 2.54 4.90 -1.77
C VAL A 57 3.79 4.05 -1.92
N LYS A 58 4.36 3.63 -0.79
CA LYS A 58 5.46 2.67 -0.73
C LYS A 58 5.13 1.57 0.26
N VAL A 59 5.18 0.32 -0.19
CA VAL A 59 5.03 -0.86 0.67
C VAL A 59 6.24 -1.77 0.49
N VAL A 60 6.81 -2.23 1.60
CA VAL A 60 7.98 -3.11 1.62
C VAL A 60 7.72 -4.29 2.56
N HIS A 61 7.69 -5.51 2.02
CA HIS A 61 7.26 -6.72 2.73
C HIS A 61 5.83 -6.62 3.27
N GLY A 62 4.89 -7.30 2.64
CA GLY A 62 3.52 -7.32 3.15
C GLY A 62 2.53 -8.02 2.24
N ASP A 63 1.31 -8.14 2.74
CA ASP A 63 0.13 -8.57 1.98
C ASP A 63 -0.83 -7.36 1.93
N VAL A 64 -1.32 -7.02 0.73
CA VAL A 64 -2.24 -5.89 0.55
C VAL A 64 -3.37 -6.21 -0.42
N ASP A 65 -4.61 -6.26 0.07
CA ASP A 65 -5.76 -6.55 -0.80
C ASP A 65 -5.96 -5.47 -1.88
N HIS A 66 -5.88 -4.19 -1.53
CA HIS A 66 -6.07 -3.10 -2.48
C HIS A 66 -5.10 -1.93 -2.27
N VAL A 67 -4.37 -1.57 -3.34
CA VAL A 67 -3.49 -0.39 -3.38
C VAL A 67 -3.97 0.59 -4.43
N GLU A 68 -4.16 1.85 -4.05
CA GLU A 68 -4.50 2.94 -4.96
C GLU A 68 -3.52 4.12 -4.83
N GLY A 69 -3.00 4.63 -5.95
CA GLY A 69 -2.24 5.88 -5.92
C GLY A 69 -1.74 6.45 -7.23
N GLU A 70 -1.14 7.64 -7.18
CA GLU A 70 -0.54 8.25 -8.37
C GLU A 70 0.84 7.66 -8.67
N ASP A 71 1.67 7.51 -7.65
CA ASP A 71 3.02 6.94 -7.74
C ASP A 71 3.19 5.86 -6.66
N VAL A 72 3.24 4.60 -7.10
CA VAL A 72 3.23 3.45 -6.19
C VAL A 72 4.47 2.60 -6.37
N THR A 73 5.14 2.30 -5.27
CA THR A 73 6.26 1.36 -5.21
C THR A 73 5.92 0.19 -4.29
N LEU A 74 5.92 -1.03 -4.81
CA LEU A 74 5.78 -2.26 -4.03
C LEU A 74 7.06 -3.10 -4.13
N ILE A 75 7.54 -3.62 -3.01
CA ILE A 75 8.74 -4.45 -2.93
C ILE A 75 8.48 -5.65 -2.03
N ASN A 76 8.58 -6.86 -2.57
CA ASN A 76 8.27 -8.10 -1.84
C ASN A 76 6.85 -8.08 -1.27
N VAL A 77 5.85 -7.80 -2.11
CA VAL A 77 4.45 -7.64 -1.69
C VAL A 77 3.56 -8.56 -2.52
N ASP A 78 2.65 -9.25 -1.85
CA ASP A 78 1.53 -9.94 -2.47
C ASP A 78 0.32 -8.99 -2.46
N ALA A 79 -0.34 -8.79 -3.60
CA ALA A 79 -1.47 -7.87 -3.70
C ALA A 79 -2.58 -8.37 -4.63
N ARG A 80 -3.85 -8.16 -4.25
CA ARG A 80 -4.97 -8.54 -5.12
C ARG A 80 -5.25 -7.50 -6.21
N GLU A 81 -5.38 -6.24 -5.84
CA GLU A 81 -5.65 -5.18 -6.81
C GLU A 81 -4.72 -3.97 -6.60
N VAL A 82 -4.08 -3.53 -7.69
CA VAL A 82 -3.21 -2.36 -7.71
C VAL A 82 -3.71 -1.39 -8.80
N VAL A 83 -4.16 -0.21 -8.38
CA VAL A 83 -4.68 0.85 -9.25
C VAL A 83 -3.76 2.06 -9.20
N VAL A 84 -3.04 2.33 -10.29
CA VAL A 84 -1.94 3.31 -10.27
C VAL A 84 -1.94 4.25 -11.46
N THR A 85 -1.41 5.46 -11.28
CA THR A 85 -1.01 6.26 -12.45
C THR A 85 0.35 5.77 -12.96
N ARG A 86 1.34 5.70 -12.07
CA ARG A 86 2.66 5.12 -12.28
C ARG A 86 2.97 4.08 -11.20
N GLY A 87 3.51 2.94 -11.60
CA GLY A 87 3.84 1.84 -10.69
C GLY A 87 5.27 1.35 -10.83
N ARG A 88 5.89 0.94 -9.74
CA ARG A 88 7.14 0.16 -9.72
C ARG A 88 7.00 -1.01 -8.77
N PHE A 89 7.14 -2.22 -9.30
CA PHE A 89 6.90 -3.45 -8.58
C PHE A 89 8.15 -4.33 -8.67
N VAL A 90 8.62 -4.83 -7.52
CA VAL A 90 9.83 -5.65 -7.44
C VAL A 90 9.54 -6.84 -6.54
N ASN A 91 9.74 -8.07 -7.06
CA ASN A 91 9.49 -9.30 -6.31
C ASN A 91 8.06 -9.39 -5.76
N CYS A 92 7.06 -9.07 -6.58
CA CYS A 92 5.65 -9.06 -6.15
C CYS A 92 4.86 -10.20 -6.80
N ASP A 93 3.74 -10.57 -6.18
CA ASP A 93 2.64 -11.27 -6.83
C ASP A 93 1.44 -10.32 -6.86
N ILE A 94 0.94 -9.97 -8.05
CA ILE A 94 -0.17 -9.02 -8.22
C ILE A 94 -1.27 -9.70 -9.02
N GLU A 95 -2.44 -9.93 -8.42
CA GLU A 95 -3.54 -10.57 -9.16
C GLU A 95 -4.08 -9.66 -10.27
N THR A 96 -4.35 -8.38 -9.99
CA THR A 96 -4.84 -7.40 -10.97
C THR A 96 -4.10 -6.07 -10.89
N LEU A 97 -3.55 -5.61 -12.02
CA LEU A 97 -2.96 -4.29 -12.19
C LEU A 97 -3.77 -3.43 -13.17
N LYS A 98 -4.17 -2.25 -12.72
CA LYS A 98 -4.77 -1.18 -13.53
C LYS A 98 -3.83 0.03 -13.52
N TYR A 99 -3.28 0.41 -14.66
CA TYR A 99 -2.34 1.54 -14.75
C TYR A 99 -2.79 2.59 -15.77
N ARG A 100 -2.48 3.87 -15.54
CA ARG A 100 -2.83 4.96 -16.47
C ARG A 100 -1.68 5.34 -17.43
N GLU A 101 -0.50 5.60 -16.87
CA GLU A 101 0.65 6.11 -17.62
C GLU A 101 1.66 4.99 -17.92
N HIS A 102 2.24 4.40 -16.88
CA HIS A 102 3.36 3.46 -17.01
C HIS A 102 3.50 2.56 -15.77
N TYR A 103 4.10 1.39 -15.93
CA TYR A 103 4.60 0.61 -14.81
C TYR A 103 5.92 -0.10 -15.14
N GLU A 104 6.73 -0.34 -14.12
CA GLU A 104 7.90 -1.22 -14.18
C GLU A 104 7.67 -2.42 -13.26
N ALA A 105 8.02 -3.61 -13.75
CA ALA A 105 7.92 -4.85 -12.99
C ALA A 105 9.24 -5.62 -13.10
N VAL A 106 9.82 -6.03 -11.96
CA VAL A 106 11.09 -6.77 -11.91
C VAL A 106 10.91 -7.97 -10.99
N ASN A 107 11.05 -9.18 -11.55
CA ASN A 107 10.79 -10.43 -10.81
C ASN A 107 9.40 -10.42 -10.15
N THR A 108 8.41 -9.86 -10.84
CA THR A 108 7.03 -9.73 -10.36
C THR A 108 6.12 -10.55 -11.26
N ASP A 109 5.26 -11.36 -10.66
CA ASP A 109 4.15 -12.00 -11.36
C ASP A 109 2.93 -11.08 -11.35
N ILE A 110 2.23 -11.00 -12.49
CA ILE A 110 1.02 -10.20 -12.61
C ILE A 110 -0.02 -10.98 -13.41
N GLY A 111 -1.16 -11.28 -12.78
CA GLY A 111 -2.24 -12.05 -13.38
C GLY A 111 -2.93 -11.31 -14.53
N GLU A 112 -3.68 -10.26 -14.21
CA GLU A 112 -4.38 -9.41 -15.16
C GLU A 112 -3.78 -8.01 -15.22
N VAL A 113 -3.55 -7.50 -16.43
CA VAL A 113 -3.02 -6.14 -16.65
C VAL A 113 -3.94 -5.38 -17.58
N SER A 114 -4.39 -4.20 -17.16
CA SER A 114 -5.19 -3.30 -17.98
C SER A 114 -4.75 -1.86 -17.86
N ARG A 115 -4.92 -1.10 -18.95
CA ARG A 115 -4.68 0.33 -18.99
C ARG A 115 -6.01 1.08 -18.89
N VAL A 116 -6.10 2.06 -17.99
CA VAL A 116 -7.34 2.82 -17.69
C VAL A 116 -7.19 4.33 -17.89
#